data_AF-A0A3R7AWL4-F1
#
_entry.id   AF-A0A3R7AWL4-F1
#
_cell.length_a   1.000
_cell.length_b   1.000
_cell.length_c   1.000
_cell.angle_alpha   90.00
_cell.angle_beta   90.00
_cell.angle_gamma   90.00
#
_symmetry.space_group_name_H-M   'P 1'
#
loop_
_entity.id
_entity.type
_entity.pdbx_description
1 polymer ?
#
loop_
_entity_poly.entity_id
_entity_poly.type
_entity_poly.pdbx_seq_one_letter_code
_entity_poly.pdbx_strand_id
1 'polypeptide(L)'
;MVIEYPSLRPVAFLLHQGSPSDAKIYKEILEELKRRRIARDGDTIIFDKGYYGYKNYAMVISRFKLIPVIFPRKNFKMEKLMAMLSYPLSIFNRSYLEKEKEFYRG
;
A
#
# COMPACT_ATOMS: atom_id res chain seq x y z
N MET A 1 -0.71 -15.94 3.24
CA MET A 1 -0.72 -16.13 4.71
C MET A 1 -0.19 -14.87 5.36
N VAL A 2 -0.74 -14.45 6.48
CA VAL A 2 -0.28 -13.27 7.24
C VAL A 2 0.21 -13.74 8.61
N ILE A 3 1.39 -13.26 8.98
CA ILE A 3 2.07 -13.59 10.23
C ILE A 3 2.26 -12.28 11.01
N GLU A 4 1.93 -12.28 12.29
CA GLU A 4 2.19 -11.13 13.16
C GLU A 4 3.61 -11.15 13.73
N TYR A 5 4.20 -9.97 13.90
CA TYR A 5 5.45 -9.78 14.63
C TYR A 5 5.13 -9.15 16.01
N PRO A 6 5.80 -9.55 17.10
CA PRO A 6 6.95 -10.47 17.18
C PRO A 6 6.59 -11.94 17.42
N SER A 7 5.32 -12.29 17.65
CA SER A 7 4.95 -13.65 18.09
C SER A 7 5.14 -14.72 17.00
N LEU A 8 5.28 -14.31 15.73
CA LEU A 8 5.35 -15.17 14.55
C LEU A 8 4.13 -16.07 14.37
N ARG A 9 2.99 -15.71 14.97
CA ARG A 9 1.74 -16.46 14.82
C ARG A 9 1.08 -16.15 13.49
N PRO A 10 0.61 -17.17 12.75
CA PRO A 10 -0.28 -16.94 11.63
C PRO A 10 -1.60 -16.33 12.12
N VAL A 11 -1.98 -15.17 11.59
CA VAL A 11 -3.20 -14.44 11.98
C VAL A 11 -4.28 -14.46 10.90
N ALA A 12 -3.92 -14.76 9.64
CA ALA A 12 -4.89 -14.94 8.58
C ALA A 12 -4.38 -15.81 7.43
N PHE A 13 -5.31 -16.58 6.84
CA PHE A 13 -5.16 -17.20 5.54
C PHE A 13 -6.19 -16.57 4.60
N LEU A 14 -5.70 -15.93 3.53
CA LEU A 14 -6.50 -15.33 2.48
C LEU A 14 -6.34 -16.21 1.23
N LEU A 15 -7.45 -16.70 0.69
CA LEU A 15 -7.47 -17.57 -0.48
C LEU A 15 -8.05 -16.77 -1.65
N HIS A 16 -7.32 -16.73 -2.76
CA HIS A 16 -7.73 -16.03 -3.98
C HIS A 16 -7.91 -17.05 -5.11
N GLN A 17 -9.02 -16.96 -5.85
CA GLN A 17 -9.30 -17.88 -6.95
C GLN A 17 -8.50 -17.53 -8.21
N GLY A 18 -8.05 -18.54 -8.95
CA GLY A 18 -7.47 -18.37 -10.29
C GLY A 18 -6.03 -17.87 -10.34
N SER A 19 -5.27 -18.00 -9.25
CA SER A 19 -3.84 -17.62 -9.13
C SER A 19 -3.50 -16.28 -9.81
N PRO A 20 -4.21 -15.19 -9.47
CA PRO A 20 -3.92 -13.88 -10.05
C PRO A 20 -2.52 -13.41 -9.66
N SER A 21 -1.95 -12.49 -10.45
CA SER A 21 -0.70 -11.85 -10.08
C SER A 21 -0.80 -11.18 -8.71
N ASP A 22 0.18 -11.42 -7.84
CA ASP A 22 0.25 -10.88 -6.47
C ASP A 22 0.04 -9.35 -6.43
N ALA A 23 0.66 -8.64 -7.37
CA ALA A 23 0.52 -7.19 -7.50
C ALA A 23 -0.94 -6.74 -7.72
N LYS A 24 -1.80 -7.57 -8.32
CA LYS A 24 -3.22 -7.29 -8.56
C LYS A 24 -4.10 -7.53 -7.32
N ILE A 25 -3.82 -8.59 -6.56
CA ILE A 25 -4.57 -8.92 -5.33
C ILE A 25 -4.12 -8.13 -4.10
N TYR A 26 -3.03 -7.38 -4.21
CA TYR A 26 -2.48 -6.54 -3.15
C TYR A 26 -3.55 -5.66 -2.46
N LYS A 27 -4.42 -5.01 -3.23
CA LYS A 27 -5.49 -4.16 -2.70
C LYS A 27 -6.49 -4.96 -1.87
N GLU A 28 -6.96 -6.08 -2.40
CA GLU A 28 -7.94 -6.96 -1.75
C GLU A 28 -7.39 -7.52 -0.43
N ILE A 29 -6.10 -7.89 -0.40
CA ILE A 29 -5.41 -8.30 0.82
C ILE A 29 -5.47 -7.20 1.88
N LEU A 30 -5.08 -5.97 1.53
CA LEU A 30 -5.08 -4.85 2.48
C LEU A 30 -6.49 -4.51 2.98
N GLU A 31 -7.50 -4.57 2.11
CA GLU A 31 -8.91 -4.39 2.48
C GLU A 31 -9.35 -5.44 3.50
N GLU A 32 -9.02 -6.71 3.28
CA GLU A 32 -9.32 -7.79 4.20
C GLU A 32 -8.61 -7.62 5.55
N LEU A 33 -7.34 -7.19 5.56
CA LEU A 33 -6.59 -6.98 6.81
C LEU A 33 -7.13 -5.81 7.63
N LYS A 34 -7.52 -4.71 6.98
CA LYS A 34 -8.21 -3.59 7.64
C LYS A 34 -9.57 -4.00 8.18
N ARG A 35 -10.38 -4.68 7.35
CA ARG A 35 -11.73 -5.14 7.72
C ARG A 35 -11.70 -6.04 8.96
N ARG A 36 -10.70 -6.93 9.05
CA ARG A 36 -10.48 -7.83 10.20
C ARG A 36 -9.77 -7.16 11.39
N ARG A 37 -9.39 -5.88 11.27
CA ARG A 37 -8.60 -5.12 12.26
C ARG A 37 -7.25 -5.76 12.61
N ILE A 38 -6.69 -6.55 11.68
CA ILE A 38 -5.37 -7.16 11.78
C ILE A 38 -4.30 -6.11 11.48
N ALA A 39 -4.49 -5.30 10.44
CA ALA A 39 -3.66 -4.15 10.14
C ALA A 39 -4.36 -2.86 10.61
N ARG A 40 -3.61 -1.97 11.26
CA ARG A 40 -4.06 -0.69 11.80
C ARG A 40 -3.18 0.45 11.29
N ASP A 41 -3.69 1.67 11.37
CA ASP A 41 -2.95 2.85 10.90
C ASP A 41 -1.60 2.94 11.61
N GLY A 42 -0.53 3.17 10.85
CA GLY A 42 0.85 3.21 11.34
C GLY A 42 1.57 1.86 11.37
N ASP A 43 0.86 0.74 11.21
CA ASP A 43 1.52 -0.57 11.21
C ASP A 43 2.48 -0.71 10.02
N THR A 44 3.60 -1.40 10.25
CA THR A 44 4.52 -1.81 9.20
C THR A 44 4.07 -3.13 8.60
N ILE A 45 3.94 -3.18 7.29
CA ILE A 45 3.56 -4.40 6.57
C ILE A 45 4.63 -4.80 5.57
N ILE A 46 5.06 -6.07 5.65
CA ILE A 46 6.13 -6.62 4.83
C ILE A 46 5.52 -7.53 3.76
N PHE A 47 5.91 -7.30 2.50
CA PHE A 47 5.49 -8.12 1.37
C PHE A 47 6.68 -8.53 0.52
N ASP A 48 6.57 -9.69 -0.11
CA ASP A 48 7.56 -10.17 -1.07
C ASP A 48 7.65 -9.30 -2.35
N LYS A 49 8.58 -9.67 -3.23
CA LYS A 49 8.85 -8.98 -4.50
C LYS A 49 7.76 -9.16 -5.57
N GLY A 50 6.87 -10.13 -5.42
CA GLY A 50 5.69 -10.37 -6.27
C GLY A 50 4.69 -9.22 -6.18
N TYR A 51 4.55 -8.62 -5.00
CA TYR A 51 3.67 -7.47 -4.74
C TYR A 51 4.25 -6.12 -5.19
N TYR A 52 5.49 -6.11 -5.71
CA TYR A 52 6.16 -4.90 -6.15
C TYR A 52 5.36 -4.16 -7.23
N GLY A 53 5.11 -2.88 -6.98
CA GLY A 53 4.61 -1.92 -7.96
C GLY A 53 4.53 -0.53 -7.35
N TYR A 54 4.97 0.51 -8.05
CA TYR A 54 4.94 1.88 -7.52
C TYR A 54 3.54 2.32 -7.07
N LYS A 55 2.49 1.91 -7.79
CA LYS A 55 1.10 2.13 -7.40
C LYS A 55 0.75 1.45 -6.08
N ASN A 56 1.30 0.26 -5.80
CA ASN A 56 1.06 -0.48 -4.56
C ASN A 56 1.69 0.23 -3.36
N TYR A 57 2.93 0.74 -3.50
CA TYR A 57 3.55 1.58 -2.47
C TYR A 57 2.78 2.88 -2.21
N ALA A 58 2.34 3.57 -3.26
CA ALA A 58 1.57 4.80 -3.10
C ALA A 58 0.23 4.54 -2.41
N MET A 59 -0.50 3.50 -2.87
CA MET A 59 -1.83 3.16 -2.38
C MET A 59 -1.86 2.77 -0.90
N VAL A 60 -0.89 1.95 -0.45
CA VAL A 60 -0.83 1.50 0.95
C VAL A 60 -0.52 2.64 1.92
N ILE A 61 0.30 3.61 1.50
CA ILE A 61 0.60 4.80 2.29
C ILE A 61 -0.63 5.72 2.34
N SER A 62 -1.19 6.10 1.18
CA SER A 62 -2.24 7.11 1.11
C SER A 62 -3.61 6.62 1.59
N ARG A 63 -4.04 5.43 1.16
CA ARG A 63 -5.40 4.92 1.45
C ARG A 63 -5.47 4.08 2.71
N PHE A 64 -4.45 3.25 2.93
CA PHE A 64 -4.45 2.31 4.06
C PHE A 64 -3.66 2.83 5.27
N LYS A 65 -2.92 3.93 5.13
CA LYS A 65 -2.13 4.54 6.21
C LYS A 65 -1.19 3.52 6.89
N LEU A 66 -0.64 2.58 6.10
CA LEU A 66 0.35 1.60 6.56
C LEU A 66 1.73 1.96 6.03
N ILE A 67 2.77 1.49 6.70
CA ILE A 67 4.17 1.66 6.28
C ILE A 67 4.59 0.43 5.46
N PRO A 68 4.74 0.53 4.13
CA PRO A 68 5.07 -0.63 3.32
C PRO A 68 6.57 -0.94 3.28
N VAL A 69 6.90 -2.21 3.48
CA VAL A 69 8.21 -2.78 3.18
C VAL A 69 8.01 -3.88 2.15
N ILE A 70 7.98 -3.48 0.88
CA ILE A 70 7.88 -4.41 -0.26
C ILE A 70 9.27 -4.57 -0.85
N PHE A 71 9.73 -5.81 -1.09
CA PHE A 71 11.04 -6.03 -1.67
C PHE A 71 11.15 -5.44 -3.10
N PRO A 72 12.15 -4.58 -3.38
CA PRO A 72 12.24 -3.91 -4.67
C PRO A 72 12.70 -4.84 -5.80
N ARG A 73 12.38 -4.46 -7.04
CA ARG A 73 12.98 -5.05 -8.25
C ARG A 73 14.29 -4.33 -8.61
N LYS A 74 15.14 -4.97 -9.42
CA LYS A 74 16.48 -4.45 -9.82
C LYS A 74 16.43 -3.02 -10.36
N ASN A 75 15.34 -2.65 -11.03
CA ASN A 75 15.14 -1.33 -11.65
C ASN A 75 14.25 -0.40 -10.81
N PHE A 76 14.21 -0.59 -9.48
CA PHE A 76 13.53 0.33 -8.58
C PHE A 76 14.27 1.66 -8.52
N LYS A 77 13.51 2.75 -8.55
CA LYS A 77 13.97 4.14 -8.55
C LYS A 77 13.23 4.86 -7.44
N MET A 78 13.94 5.25 -6.39
CA MET A 78 13.33 5.91 -5.23
C MET A 78 12.68 7.23 -5.64
N GLU A 79 13.28 7.94 -6.60
CA GLU A 79 12.79 9.22 -7.13
C GLU A 79 11.39 9.06 -7.74
N LYS A 80 11.15 7.95 -8.46
CA LYS A 80 9.85 7.65 -9.04
C LYS A 80 8.79 7.35 -7.98
N LEU A 81 9.17 6.70 -6.89
CA LEU A 81 8.26 6.47 -5.76
C LEU A 81 7.94 7.80 -5.06
N MET A 82 8.95 8.58 -4.72
CA MET A 82 8.77 9.87 -4.04
C MET A 82 7.92 10.83 -4.87
N ALA A 83 8.12 10.89 -6.19
CA ALA A 83 7.28 11.68 -7.09
C ALA A 83 5.79 11.27 -7.07
N MET A 84 5.46 10.02 -6.75
CA MET A 84 4.07 9.56 -6.62
C MET A 84 3.46 9.83 -5.24
N LEU A 85 4.30 10.04 -4.22
CA LEU A 85 3.87 10.40 -2.86
C LEU A 85 3.77 11.91 -2.68
N SER A 86 4.59 12.67 -3.41
CA SER A 86 4.56 14.12 -3.41
C SER A 86 3.31 14.64 -4.12
N TYR A 87 2.64 15.60 -3.50
CA TYR A 87 1.62 16.40 -4.17
C TYR A 87 2.25 17.14 -5.36
N PRO A 88 1.64 17.10 -6.56
CA PRO A 88 2.02 18.01 -7.64
C PRO A 88 1.96 19.46 -7.13
N LEU A 89 3.06 20.21 -7.27
CA LEU A 89 3.13 21.61 -6.84
C LEU A 89 2.01 22.47 -7.48
N SER A 90 1.52 22.06 -8.64
CA SER A 90 0.38 22.67 -9.35
C SER A 90 -0.92 22.69 -8.54
N ILE A 91 -1.09 21.79 -7.55
CA ILE A 91 -2.28 21.75 -6.66
C ILE A 91 -2.28 22.94 -5.70
N PHE A 92 -1.11 23.47 -5.30
CA PHE A 92 -1.03 24.63 -4.42
C PHE A 92 -1.31 25.95 -5.14
N ASN A 93 -1.43 25.93 -6.47
CA ASN A 93 -1.61 27.12 -7.30
C ASN A 93 -3.05 27.28 -7.86
N ARG A 94 -4.02 26.48 -7.39
CA ARG A 94 -5.41 26.52 -7.87
C ARG A 94 -6.39 26.74 -6.73
N SER A 95 -7.49 27.46 -6.99
CA SER A 95 -8.53 27.79 -6.01
C SER A 95 -9.45 26.63 -5.62
N TYR A 96 -9.42 25.50 -6.33
CA TYR A 96 -10.24 24.29 -6.08
C TYR A 96 -9.54 23.26 -5.18
N LEU A 97 -8.93 23.74 -4.10
CA LEU A 97 -8.01 23.01 -3.22
C LEU A 97 -8.59 21.74 -2.59
N GLU A 98 -9.86 21.72 -2.18
CA GLU A 98 -10.34 20.66 -1.28
C GLU A 98 -10.70 19.36 -2.01
N LYS A 99 -11.24 19.42 -3.25
CA LYS A 99 -11.60 18.22 -4.03
C LYS A 99 -10.39 17.44 -4.54
N GLU A 100 -9.32 18.12 -4.96
CA GLU A 100 -8.09 17.45 -5.40
C GLU A 100 -7.30 16.88 -4.21
N LYS A 101 -7.34 17.54 -3.05
CA LYS A 101 -6.71 17.02 -1.82
C LYS A 101 -7.39 15.76 -1.29
N GLU A 102 -8.70 15.60 -1.44
CA GLU A 102 -9.44 14.40 -1.01
C GLU A 102 -8.85 13.11 -1.59
N PHE A 103 -8.48 13.10 -2.88
CA PHE A 103 -7.85 11.93 -3.52
C PHE A 103 -6.55 11.48 -2.83
N TYR A 104 -5.80 12.41 -2.25
CA TYR A 104 -4.55 12.14 -1.53
C TYR A 104 -4.74 12.01 -0.01
N ARG A 105 -5.88 12.44 0.54
CA ARG A 105 -6.23 12.29 1.97
C ARG A 105 -6.72 10.87 2.30
N GLY A 106 -7.09 10.08 1.29
CA GLY A 106 -7.52 8.69 1.43
C GLY A 106 -9.03 8.55 1.42
#